data_AF-A0A4R7D8I9-F1
#
_entry.id   AF-A0A4R7D8I9-F1
#
_cell.length_a   1.000
_cell.length_b   1.000
_cell.length_c   1.000
_cell.angle_alpha   90.00
_cell.angle_beta   90.00
_cell.angle_gamma   90.00
#
_symmetry.space_group_name_H-M   'P 1'
#
loop_
_entity.id
_entity.type
_entity.pdbx_description
1 polymer ?
#
loop_
_entity_poly.entity_id
_entity_poly.type
_entity_poly.pdbx_seq_one_letter_code
_entity_poly.pdbx_strand_id
1 'polypeptide(L)'
;MKINNKILGAIIGVSSLLIISCDDDGGKVIDEVFAETTRGAVLRTIESGGILDRFDTSTSYAFTIEEQDYEDGDLMEKVDLYLSFEDNTPANGDSTVDEILIETFLPADFTDGEFGLPRVSYETTLANALSQLGLVEGEFDGGDAIQFRLILTLTDGRSFTNDDSTGTITGSFYNAPFFYNPIIKCIPPAPVAGEYTITLEDSYGDGWNGASIDVVIDGVETSYTLASGAAGTETFTVPEGTTEFTLAFSSGDWDSEVTYEIEAPTEELALSDGPSPTVGIQTLNICGG
;
A
#
# COMPACT_ATOMS: atom_id res chain seq x y z
N MET A 1 -54.87 58.97 65.43
CA MET A 1 -55.35 58.08 64.34
C MET A 1 -55.26 56.64 64.82
N LYS A 2 -56.18 55.81 64.38
CA LYS A 2 -56.73 54.62 65.05
C LYS A 2 -55.98 53.31 64.72
N ILE A 3 -56.04 52.37 65.68
CA ILE A 3 -56.11 50.89 65.55
C ILE A 3 -54.80 50.08 65.63
N ASN A 4 -54.75 49.24 66.67
CA ASN A 4 -53.87 48.08 66.88
C ASN A 4 -54.23 46.90 65.97
N ASN A 5 -53.25 45.99 65.82
CA ASN A 5 -53.33 44.51 65.99
C ASN A 5 -52.95 43.64 64.77
N LYS A 6 -52.22 42.54 65.06
CA LYS A 6 -52.09 41.24 64.31
C LYS A 6 -51.09 41.21 63.13
N ILE A 7 -50.43 40.11 62.69
CA ILE A 7 -50.17 38.69 63.05
C ILE A 7 -49.24 38.14 61.93
N LEU A 8 -48.44 37.10 62.22
CA LEU A 8 -47.84 36.07 61.32
C LEU A 8 -46.69 36.40 60.35
N GLY A 9 -45.70 35.49 60.36
CA GLY A 9 -44.79 35.24 59.23
C GLY A 9 -43.62 34.35 59.64
N ALA A 10 -43.74 33.04 59.42
CA ALA A 10 -42.78 31.99 59.77
C ALA A 10 -41.40 32.15 59.10
N ILE A 11 -40.34 31.65 59.73
CA ILE A 11 -39.26 30.86 59.11
C ILE A 11 -38.58 30.04 60.21
N ILE A 12 -38.72 28.72 60.11
CA ILE A 12 -38.03 27.70 60.89
C ILE A 12 -36.65 27.51 60.23
N GLY A 13 -35.58 27.87 60.92
CA GLY A 13 -34.21 27.53 60.54
C GLY A 13 -33.86 26.13 61.03
N VAL A 14 -34.11 25.12 60.19
CA VAL A 14 -33.60 23.76 60.38
C VAL A 14 -32.09 23.78 60.09
N SER A 15 -31.27 23.64 61.12
CA SER A 15 -29.84 23.30 61.00
C SER A 15 -29.62 21.93 61.60
N SER A 16 -29.84 20.93 60.77
CA SER A 16 -29.42 19.54 60.97
C SER A 16 -29.45 18.84 59.61
N LEU A 17 -28.47 19.18 58.77
CA LEU A 17 -28.16 18.41 57.57
C LEU A 17 -27.26 17.24 57.97
N LEU A 18 -27.89 16.08 57.96
CA LEU A 18 -27.31 14.75 58.04
C LEU A 18 -26.29 14.56 56.92
N ILE A 19 -25.13 14.02 57.28
CA ILE A 19 -24.13 13.50 56.36
C ILE A 19 -24.74 12.24 55.74
N ILE A 20 -25.30 12.36 54.53
CA ILE A 20 -25.63 11.21 53.69
C ILE A 20 -24.47 11.07 52.70
N SER A 21 -23.59 10.11 53.02
CA SER A 21 -22.72 9.45 52.06
C SER A 21 -23.60 8.55 51.19
N CYS A 22 -23.91 8.99 49.99
CA CYS A 22 -24.36 8.21 48.84
C CYS A 22 -23.55 8.76 47.66
N ASP A 23 -23.02 8.00 46.74
CA ASP A 23 -22.90 6.56 46.57
C ASP A 23 -21.64 6.39 45.72
N ASP A 24 -21.10 5.19 45.73
CA ASP A 24 -20.00 4.73 44.89
C ASP A 24 -20.13 5.29 43.45
N ASP A 25 -19.16 6.08 42.98
CA ASP A 25 -19.04 6.49 41.57
C ASP A 25 -18.50 5.28 40.74
N GLY A 26 -18.87 4.07 41.17
CA GLY A 26 -18.58 2.78 40.57
C GLY A 26 -19.74 2.38 39.67
N GLY A 27 -19.45 2.31 38.36
CA GLY A 27 -20.40 1.82 37.36
C GLY A 27 -21.07 2.93 36.56
N LYS A 28 -20.29 3.88 36.01
CA LYS A 28 -20.82 4.64 34.88
C LYS A 28 -20.94 3.66 33.72
N VAL A 29 -22.07 3.72 33.01
CA VAL A 29 -22.30 2.95 31.77
C VAL A 29 -21.19 3.16 30.74
N ILE A 30 -20.45 4.27 30.84
CA ILE A 30 -19.28 4.52 30.00
C ILE A 30 -18.06 3.67 30.40
N ASP A 31 -17.88 3.37 31.70
CA ASP A 31 -16.82 2.48 32.19
C ASP A 31 -17.15 1.02 31.83
N GLU A 32 -18.43 0.65 31.85
CA GLU A 32 -18.92 -0.65 31.36
C GLU A 32 -18.75 -0.76 29.84
N VAL A 33 -19.08 0.30 29.08
CA VAL A 33 -18.82 0.36 27.63
C VAL A 33 -17.33 0.33 27.33
N PHE A 34 -16.44 0.98 28.09
CA PHE A 34 -14.99 0.88 27.88
C PHE A 34 -14.42 -0.48 28.31
N ALA A 35 -15.00 -1.13 29.32
CA ALA A 35 -14.64 -2.50 29.72
C ALA A 35 -15.17 -3.57 28.76
N GLU A 36 -16.28 -3.29 28.07
CA GLU A 36 -16.90 -4.18 27.07
C GLU A 36 -16.45 -3.87 25.62
N THR A 37 -15.80 -2.73 25.38
CA THR A 37 -15.25 -2.38 24.06
C THR A 37 -13.87 -3.00 23.90
N THR A 38 -13.80 -4.08 23.12
CA THR A 38 -12.51 -4.63 22.66
C THR A 38 -11.86 -3.63 21.71
N ARG A 39 -10.81 -2.94 22.16
CA ARG A 39 -10.00 -2.07 21.30
C ARG A 39 -8.96 -2.92 20.55
N GLY A 40 -8.90 -2.76 19.23
CA GLY A 40 -7.94 -3.47 18.37
C GLY A 40 -6.54 -2.86 18.42
N ALA A 41 -5.61 -3.50 17.74
CA ALA A 41 -4.28 -2.99 17.43
C ALA A 41 -4.06 -3.07 15.92
N VAL A 42 -3.19 -2.21 15.39
CA VAL A 42 -2.90 -2.13 13.95
C VAL A 42 -1.41 -1.98 13.70
N LEU A 43 -0.94 -2.48 12.54
CA LEU A 43 0.38 -2.19 12.00
C LEU A 43 0.24 -1.24 10.81
N ARG A 44 0.41 0.06 11.05
CA ARG A 44 0.30 1.07 9.99
C ARG A 44 1.52 1.03 9.09
N THR A 45 1.30 1.01 7.78
CA THR A 45 2.37 1.18 6.80
C THR A 45 2.75 2.65 6.73
N ILE A 46 3.99 2.98 7.10
CA ILE A 46 4.55 4.33 6.98
C ILE A 46 5.05 4.57 5.56
N GLU A 47 5.79 3.60 5.03
CA GLU A 47 6.28 3.59 3.67
C GLU A 47 6.42 2.14 3.22
N SER A 48 6.21 1.88 1.94
CA SER A 48 6.54 0.62 1.30
C SER A 48 6.87 0.89 -0.16
N GLY A 49 7.84 0.15 -0.69
CA GLY A 49 8.31 0.38 -2.05
C GLY A 49 9.61 -0.33 -2.35
N GLY A 50 10.09 -0.09 -3.56
CA GLY A 50 11.18 -0.84 -4.16
C GLY A 50 10.67 -1.70 -5.30
N ILE A 51 11.62 -2.25 -6.05
CA ILE A 51 11.37 -3.01 -7.27
C ILE A 51 12.12 -4.33 -7.13
N LEU A 52 11.45 -5.42 -7.47
CA LEU A 52 12.08 -6.73 -7.62
C LEU A 52 12.22 -6.97 -9.12
N ASP A 53 13.45 -6.92 -9.64
CA ASP A 53 13.72 -7.06 -11.06
C ASP A 53 14.27 -8.45 -11.38
N ARG A 54 13.59 -9.14 -12.29
CA ARG A 54 13.96 -10.45 -12.82
C ARG A 54 15.38 -10.47 -13.40
N PHE A 55 15.84 -9.36 -13.99
CA PHE A 55 17.16 -9.27 -14.62
C PHE A 55 18.25 -8.74 -13.68
N ASP A 56 17.88 -8.15 -12.54
CA ASP A 56 18.80 -7.71 -11.50
C ASP A 56 18.30 -8.15 -10.12
N THR A 57 18.75 -9.32 -9.68
CA THR A 57 18.36 -9.88 -8.38
C THR A 57 18.92 -9.11 -7.18
N SER A 58 19.76 -8.09 -7.40
CA SER A 58 20.26 -7.22 -6.34
C SER A 58 19.28 -6.11 -5.94
N THR A 59 18.23 -5.87 -6.73
CA THR A 59 17.20 -4.88 -6.37
C THR A 59 16.44 -5.30 -5.11
N SER A 60 15.95 -4.31 -4.36
CA SER A 60 15.31 -4.53 -3.07
C SER A 60 13.88 -4.01 -3.00
N TYR A 61 13.14 -4.62 -2.08
CA TYR A 61 11.85 -4.16 -1.61
C TYR A 61 11.92 -3.94 -0.10
N ALA A 62 11.32 -2.85 0.37
CA ALA A 62 11.32 -2.47 1.76
C ALA A 62 9.95 -1.95 2.19
N PHE A 63 9.66 -2.12 3.47
CA PHE A 63 8.52 -1.48 4.11
C PHE A 63 8.84 -1.12 5.56
N THR A 64 8.22 -0.05 6.03
CA THR A 64 8.29 0.42 7.41
C THR A 64 6.90 0.35 8.01
N ILE A 65 6.77 -0.34 9.13
CA ILE A 65 5.53 -0.45 9.90
C ILE A 65 5.63 0.30 11.21
N GLU A 66 4.50 0.81 11.67
CA GLU A 66 4.33 1.42 12.98
C GLU A 66 3.19 0.71 13.72
N GLU A 67 3.48 0.22 14.92
CA GLU A 67 2.47 -0.36 15.78
C GLU A 67 1.62 0.75 16.38
N GLN A 68 0.30 0.54 16.41
CA GLN A 68 -0.59 1.35 17.21
C GLN A 68 -1.68 0.49 17.89
N ASP A 69 -1.64 0.47 19.22
CA ASP A 69 -2.73 0.00 20.08
C ASP A 69 -3.32 1.14 20.95
N TYR A 70 -4.06 0.81 22.00
CA TYR A 70 -4.67 1.81 22.89
C TYR A 70 -3.77 2.28 24.04
N GLU A 71 -2.64 1.61 24.27
CA GLU A 71 -1.55 1.99 25.18
C GLU A 71 -0.31 2.44 24.39
N ASP A 72 -0.53 3.00 23.20
CA ASP A 72 0.51 3.57 22.34
C ASP A 72 1.65 2.57 22.00
N GLY A 73 1.31 1.28 21.90
CA GLY A 73 2.18 0.18 21.48
C GLY A 73 2.85 -0.61 22.59
N ASP A 74 2.56 -0.26 23.85
CA ASP A 74 3.05 -0.97 25.02
C ASP A 74 2.47 -2.40 25.15
N LEU A 75 1.39 -2.75 24.41
CA LEU A 75 0.81 -4.09 24.45
C LEU A 75 1.41 -5.05 23.44
N MET A 76 2.27 -4.59 22.52
CA MET A 76 2.92 -5.46 21.54
C MET A 76 3.80 -6.50 22.24
N GLU A 77 3.52 -7.78 22.01
CA GLU A 77 4.40 -8.88 22.42
C GLU A 77 5.43 -9.18 21.34
N LYS A 78 4.99 -9.25 20.09
CA LYS A 78 5.85 -9.52 18.93
C LYS A 78 5.13 -9.24 17.61
N VAL A 79 5.91 -9.12 16.54
CA VAL A 79 5.43 -9.16 15.16
C VAL A 79 6.18 -10.25 14.40
N ASP A 80 5.44 -11.26 13.91
CA ASP A 80 6.00 -12.32 13.07
C ASP A 80 5.86 -11.95 11.58
N LEU A 81 6.96 -12.05 10.83
CA LEU A 81 7.01 -11.80 9.39
C LEU A 81 7.20 -13.12 8.64
N TYR A 82 6.23 -13.40 7.76
CA TYR A 82 6.19 -14.55 6.89
C TYR A 82 6.51 -14.16 5.46
N LEU A 83 7.19 -15.05 4.74
CA LEU A 83 7.52 -14.95 3.33
C LEU A 83 6.88 -16.11 2.57
N SER A 84 6.23 -15.85 1.44
CA SER A 84 5.73 -16.86 0.50
C SER A 84 6.01 -16.44 -0.94
N PHE A 85 5.83 -17.38 -1.87
CA PHE A 85 5.95 -17.13 -3.31
C PHE A 85 4.72 -17.63 -4.03
N GLU A 86 4.11 -16.77 -4.85
CA GLU A 86 3.01 -17.13 -5.74
C GLU A 86 3.53 -17.13 -7.18
N ASP A 87 3.50 -18.31 -7.80
CA ASP A 87 3.82 -18.47 -9.22
C ASP A 87 2.60 -18.10 -10.06
N ASN A 88 2.70 -16.95 -10.73
CA ASN A 88 1.66 -16.45 -11.64
C ASN A 88 2.05 -16.66 -13.10
N THR A 89 3.07 -17.48 -13.37
CA THR A 89 3.63 -17.73 -14.70
C THR A 89 3.42 -19.20 -15.08
N PRO A 90 2.21 -19.62 -15.50
CA PRO A 90 1.90 -21.03 -15.81
C PRO A 90 2.79 -21.69 -16.87
N ALA A 91 3.54 -20.88 -17.64
CA ALA A 91 4.43 -21.35 -18.70
C ALA A 91 5.70 -22.04 -18.17
N ASN A 92 6.18 -21.71 -16.96
CA ASN A 92 7.41 -22.25 -16.39
C ASN A 92 7.15 -23.45 -15.44
N GLY A 93 5.91 -23.65 -14.99
CA GLY A 93 5.53 -24.70 -14.06
C GLY A 93 4.60 -24.16 -12.98
N ASP A 94 4.66 -24.77 -11.80
CA ASP A 94 4.12 -24.22 -10.56
C ASP A 94 5.19 -24.42 -9.49
N SER A 95 5.83 -23.32 -9.13
CA SER A 95 6.89 -23.26 -8.12
C SER A 95 6.42 -22.55 -6.85
N THR A 96 5.10 -22.41 -6.66
CA THR A 96 4.49 -21.75 -5.48
C THR A 96 5.04 -22.34 -4.18
N VAL A 97 5.43 -21.47 -3.26
CA VAL A 97 6.00 -21.84 -1.96
C VAL A 97 5.09 -21.31 -0.86
N ASP A 98 4.58 -22.24 -0.03
CA ASP A 98 3.82 -21.93 1.18
C ASP A 98 4.62 -21.02 2.13
N GLU A 99 3.89 -20.31 3.00
CA GLU A 99 4.50 -19.36 3.93
C GLU A 99 5.55 -19.98 4.87
N ILE A 100 6.66 -19.27 5.01
CA ILE A 100 7.74 -19.55 5.95
C ILE A 100 7.95 -18.35 6.87
N LEU A 101 8.14 -18.60 8.17
CA LEU A 101 8.51 -17.55 9.13
C LEU A 101 9.97 -17.17 8.89
N ILE A 102 10.24 -15.90 8.55
CA ILE A 102 11.58 -15.41 8.25
C ILE A 102 12.15 -14.50 9.33
N GLU A 103 11.30 -13.79 10.08
CA GLU A 103 11.72 -12.86 11.12
C GLU A 103 10.64 -12.78 12.21
N THR A 104 11.06 -12.60 13.46
CA THR A 104 10.19 -12.22 14.58
C THR A 104 10.75 -10.96 15.21
N PHE A 105 10.05 -9.84 15.06
CA PHE A 105 10.40 -8.60 15.72
C PHE A 105 9.83 -8.60 17.15
N LEU A 106 10.67 -8.28 18.11
CA LEU A 106 10.30 -8.05 19.51
C LEU A 106 10.22 -6.54 19.77
N PRO A 107 9.58 -6.09 20.87
CA PRO A 107 9.50 -4.66 21.19
C PRO A 107 10.85 -3.93 21.23
N ALA A 108 11.93 -4.64 21.54
CA ALA A 108 13.28 -4.09 21.57
C ALA A 108 13.86 -3.77 20.18
N ASP A 109 13.29 -4.32 19.11
CA ASP A 109 13.70 -4.09 17.72
C ASP A 109 13.04 -2.84 17.13
N PHE A 110 12.04 -2.28 17.81
CA PHE A 110 11.33 -1.09 17.39
C PHE A 110 11.97 0.18 17.98
N THR A 111 11.79 1.29 17.28
CA THR A 111 12.24 2.62 17.70
C THR A 111 11.09 3.61 17.65
N ASP A 112 11.13 4.64 18.49
CA ASP A 112 10.08 5.66 18.53
C ASP A 112 9.97 6.40 17.19
N GLY A 113 8.79 6.37 16.60
CA GLY A 113 8.41 7.17 15.44
C GLY A 113 8.19 8.65 15.79
N GLU A 114 7.77 9.42 14.79
CA GLU A 114 7.53 10.88 14.92
C GLU A 114 6.56 11.25 16.05
N PHE A 115 5.59 10.37 16.34
CA PHE A 115 4.58 10.55 17.38
C PHE A 115 4.83 9.71 18.64
N GLY A 116 6.01 9.10 18.77
CA GLY A 116 6.35 8.25 19.91
C GLY A 116 5.80 6.82 19.86
N LEU A 117 5.27 6.38 18.71
CA LEU A 117 4.78 5.02 18.51
C LEU A 117 5.90 4.09 17.97
N PRO A 118 5.91 2.79 18.29
CA PRO A 118 6.97 1.88 17.88
C PRO A 118 7.01 1.68 16.36
N ARG A 119 8.19 1.88 15.74
CA ARG A 119 8.45 1.61 14.31
C ARG A 119 9.57 0.61 14.07
N VAL A 120 9.41 -0.22 13.04
CA VAL A 120 10.46 -1.09 12.50
C VAL A 120 10.42 -1.10 10.98
N SER A 121 11.57 -1.24 10.35
CA SER A 121 11.73 -1.37 8.90
C SER A 121 12.29 -2.74 8.55
N TYR A 122 11.78 -3.32 7.47
CA TYR A 122 12.32 -4.52 6.85
C TYR A 122 12.69 -4.22 5.41
N GLU A 123 13.84 -4.74 4.98
CA GLU A 123 14.31 -4.66 3.60
C GLU A 123 14.92 -6.00 3.19
N THR A 124 14.59 -6.47 1.99
CA THR A 124 15.24 -7.63 1.37
C THR A 124 15.51 -7.38 -0.10
N THR A 125 16.60 -7.97 -0.60
CA THR A 125 16.84 -8.09 -2.04
C THR A 125 16.04 -9.25 -2.62
N LEU A 126 15.81 -9.24 -3.94
CA LEU A 126 15.21 -10.38 -4.63
C LEU A 126 16.06 -11.65 -4.43
N ALA A 127 17.39 -11.55 -4.55
CA ALA A 127 18.31 -12.68 -4.34
C ALA A 127 18.17 -13.32 -2.95
N ASN A 128 18.03 -12.51 -1.90
CA ASN A 128 17.86 -13.02 -0.54
C ASN A 128 16.49 -13.70 -0.36
N ALA A 129 15.41 -13.09 -0.87
CA ALA A 129 14.07 -13.66 -0.81
C ALA A 129 14.00 -15.02 -1.53
N LEU A 130 14.51 -15.10 -2.77
CA LEU A 130 14.58 -16.35 -3.54
C LEU A 130 15.38 -17.43 -2.79
N SER A 131 16.50 -17.05 -2.17
CA SER A 131 17.31 -17.98 -1.39
C SER A 131 16.59 -18.51 -0.15
N GLN A 132 15.76 -17.70 0.52
CA GLN A 132 14.96 -18.15 1.67
C GLN A 132 13.83 -19.09 1.23
N LEU A 133 13.22 -18.79 0.08
CA LEU A 133 12.16 -19.60 -0.55
C LEU A 133 12.70 -20.89 -1.19
N GLY A 134 14.01 -20.97 -1.42
CA GLY A 134 14.65 -22.12 -2.07
C GLY A 134 14.46 -22.17 -3.58
N LEU A 135 14.12 -21.04 -4.20
CA LEU A 135 13.88 -20.90 -5.63
C LEU A 135 15.17 -20.67 -6.41
N VAL A 136 15.24 -21.22 -7.61
CA VAL A 136 16.36 -21.02 -8.55
C VAL A 136 15.91 -20.46 -9.89
N GLU A 137 16.89 -20.07 -10.71
CA GLU A 137 16.62 -19.58 -12.08
C GLU A 137 15.75 -20.56 -12.87
N GLY A 138 14.66 -20.05 -13.44
CA GLY A 138 13.66 -20.83 -14.18
C GLY A 138 12.45 -21.27 -13.36
N GLU A 139 12.49 -21.10 -12.03
CA GLU A 139 11.34 -21.33 -11.12
C GLU A 139 10.63 -20.02 -10.74
N PHE A 140 11.12 -18.89 -11.24
CA PHE A 140 10.49 -17.58 -11.10
C PHE A 140 10.67 -16.77 -12.38
N ASP A 141 9.72 -15.89 -12.64
CA ASP A 141 9.67 -14.99 -13.79
C ASP A 141 8.97 -13.68 -13.43
N GLY A 142 8.95 -12.72 -14.36
CA GLY A 142 8.14 -11.53 -14.18
C GLY A 142 6.65 -11.83 -14.18
N GLY A 143 5.92 -11.15 -13.30
CA GLY A 143 4.51 -11.43 -13.02
C GLY A 143 4.31 -12.28 -11.76
N ASP A 144 5.31 -13.07 -11.36
CA ASP A 144 5.29 -13.79 -10.09
C ASP A 144 5.37 -12.83 -8.90
N ALA A 145 4.96 -13.30 -7.73
CA ALA A 145 4.84 -12.44 -6.56
C ALA A 145 5.63 -12.95 -5.36
N ILE A 146 6.41 -12.07 -4.74
CA ILE A 146 7.06 -12.31 -3.46
C ILE A 146 6.17 -11.70 -2.38
N GLN A 147 5.63 -12.53 -1.50
CA GLN A 147 4.60 -12.14 -0.55
C GLN A 147 5.15 -12.02 0.86
N PHE A 148 4.81 -10.94 1.55
CA PHE A 148 5.19 -10.69 2.94
C PHE A 148 3.93 -10.56 3.78
N ARG A 149 3.73 -11.43 4.77
CA ARG A 149 2.57 -11.39 5.67
C ARG A 149 3.04 -11.16 7.10
N LEU A 150 2.35 -10.25 7.80
CA LEU A 150 2.65 -9.88 9.18
C LEU A 150 1.57 -10.42 10.11
N ILE A 151 1.98 -10.87 11.30
CA ILE A 151 1.08 -11.17 12.41
C ILE A 151 1.53 -10.36 13.62
N LEU A 152 0.67 -9.49 14.13
CA LEU A 152 0.89 -8.81 15.40
C LEU A 152 0.29 -9.65 16.53
N THR A 153 1.07 -9.98 17.55
CA THR A 153 0.57 -10.62 18.79
C THR A 153 0.72 -9.62 19.94
N LEU A 154 -0.34 -9.45 20.73
CA LEU A 154 -0.33 -8.63 21.93
C LEU A 154 -0.07 -9.48 23.18
N THR A 155 0.37 -8.84 24.25
CA THR A 155 0.68 -9.45 25.56
C THR A 155 -0.51 -10.13 26.23
N ASP A 156 -1.74 -9.83 25.80
CA ASP A 156 -2.97 -10.49 26.26
C ASP A 156 -3.33 -11.76 25.46
N GLY A 157 -2.48 -12.14 24.49
CA GLY A 157 -2.60 -13.33 23.66
C GLY A 157 -3.46 -13.16 22.40
N ARG A 158 -4.06 -11.99 22.18
CA ARG A 158 -4.74 -11.69 20.91
C ARG A 158 -3.72 -11.56 19.77
N SER A 159 -4.14 -11.90 18.57
CA SER A 159 -3.34 -11.72 17.36
C SER A 159 -4.16 -11.09 16.25
N PHE A 160 -3.49 -10.28 15.43
CA PHE A 160 -4.09 -9.52 14.33
C PHE A 160 -3.34 -9.84 13.03
N THR A 161 -4.11 -10.10 11.97
CA THR A 161 -3.59 -10.45 10.64
C THR A 161 -4.27 -9.62 9.54
N ASN A 162 -3.95 -9.91 8.28
CA ASN A 162 -4.63 -9.35 7.12
C ASN A 162 -6.15 -9.65 7.10
N ASP A 163 -6.61 -10.71 7.76
CA ASP A 163 -8.04 -11.04 7.85
C ASP A 163 -8.82 -10.10 8.78
N ASP A 164 -8.12 -9.49 9.74
CA ASP A 164 -8.68 -8.51 10.69
C ASP A 164 -8.74 -7.09 10.10
N SER A 165 -8.18 -6.91 8.91
CA SER A 165 -8.12 -5.64 8.18
C SER A 165 -9.46 -5.36 7.48
N THR A 166 -10.46 -4.93 8.26
CA THR A 166 -11.76 -4.50 7.71
C THR A 166 -11.64 -3.17 6.96
N GLY A 167 -12.60 -2.85 6.07
CA GLY A 167 -12.56 -1.68 5.17
C GLY A 167 -12.36 -0.29 5.81
N THR A 168 -12.49 -0.16 7.14
CA THR A 168 -12.16 1.08 7.88
C THR A 168 -10.65 1.20 8.19
N ILE A 169 -9.91 0.08 8.21
CA ILE A 169 -8.49 -0.04 8.59
C ILE A 169 -7.58 -0.13 7.34
N THR A 170 -8.13 -0.52 6.18
CA THR A 170 -7.44 -0.53 4.88
C THR A 170 -7.60 0.77 4.07
N GLY A 171 -8.40 1.72 4.55
CA GLY A 171 -8.51 3.06 3.96
C GLY A 171 -7.32 3.97 4.28
N SER A 172 -7.24 5.14 3.64
CA SER A 172 -6.12 6.11 3.73
C SER A 172 -5.69 6.54 5.14
N PHE A 173 -6.49 6.25 6.18
CA PHE A 173 -6.21 6.70 7.55
C PHE A 173 -5.40 5.70 8.40
N TYR A 174 -5.48 4.38 8.14
CA TYR A 174 -4.75 3.37 8.92
C TYR A 174 -3.74 2.56 8.08
N ASN A 175 -3.95 2.41 6.76
CA ASN A 175 -3.03 1.72 5.83
C ASN A 175 -2.32 0.50 6.44
N ALA A 176 -3.08 -0.40 7.06
CA ALA A 176 -2.55 -1.55 7.79
C ALA A 176 -2.95 -2.86 7.10
N PRO A 177 -2.32 -3.21 5.95
CA PRO A 177 -2.73 -4.38 5.19
C PRO A 177 -2.28 -5.70 5.82
N PHE A 178 -1.31 -5.67 6.74
CA PHE A 178 -0.60 -6.86 7.26
C PHE A 178 -0.06 -7.78 6.15
N PHE A 179 -0.01 -7.31 4.91
CA PHE A 179 0.32 -8.08 3.74
C PHE A 179 0.86 -7.16 2.64
N TYR A 180 2.01 -7.51 2.09
CA TYR A 180 2.62 -6.85 0.94
C TYR A 180 2.86 -7.89 -0.15
N ASN A 181 2.56 -7.51 -1.39
CA ASN A 181 2.62 -8.41 -2.54
C ASN A 181 3.36 -7.76 -3.73
N PRO A 182 4.65 -7.40 -3.59
CA PRO A 182 5.43 -6.94 -4.73
C PRO A 182 5.50 -7.99 -5.84
N ILE A 183 5.16 -7.56 -7.05
CA ILE A 183 5.28 -8.35 -8.27
C ILE A 183 6.70 -8.21 -8.82
N ILE A 184 7.32 -9.33 -9.19
CA ILE A 184 8.58 -9.35 -9.92
C ILE A 184 8.34 -8.70 -11.28
N LYS A 185 9.09 -7.64 -11.56
CA LYS A 185 9.09 -6.95 -12.84
C LYS A 185 10.23 -7.48 -13.70
N CYS A 186 10.05 -7.46 -15.00
CA CYS A 186 11.08 -7.66 -15.98
C CYS A 186 11.46 -6.30 -16.53
N ILE A 187 12.54 -5.70 -16.03
CA ILE A 187 13.04 -4.42 -16.54
C ILE A 187 14.30 -4.72 -17.35
N PRO A 188 14.22 -4.77 -18.70
CA PRO A 188 15.37 -5.15 -19.50
C PRO A 188 16.59 -4.28 -19.21
N PRO A 189 17.79 -4.86 -19.04
CA PRO A 189 19.02 -4.10 -18.76
C PRO A 189 19.50 -3.27 -19.97
N ALA A 190 18.90 -3.50 -21.15
CA ALA A 190 19.13 -2.74 -22.38
C ALA A 190 17.82 -2.64 -23.18
N PRO A 191 17.69 -1.64 -24.07
CA PRO A 191 16.50 -1.50 -24.92
C PRO A 191 16.26 -2.76 -25.77
N VAL A 192 15.03 -3.27 -25.73
CA VAL A 192 14.61 -4.42 -26.55
C VAL A 192 14.31 -3.90 -27.96
N ALA A 193 15.01 -4.42 -28.96
CA ALA A 193 14.84 -4.00 -30.34
C ALA A 193 13.58 -4.61 -30.96
N GLY A 194 12.93 -3.85 -31.84
CA GLY A 194 11.77 -4.30 -32.61
C GLY A 194 10.65 -3.26 -32.66
N GLU A 195 9.49 -3.69 -33.14
CA GLU A 195 8.30 -2.85 -33.26
C GLU A 195 7.47 -2.91 -31.97
N TYR A 196 7.17 -1.76 -31.42
CA TYR A 196 6.25 -1.57 -30.31
C TYR A 196 4.93 -1.03 -30.85
N THR A 197 3.83 -1.49 -30.26
CA THR A 197 2.47 -1.02 -30.60
C THR A 197 1.89 -0.28 -29.40
N ILE A 198 1.36 0.92 -29.63
CA ILE A 198 0.66 1.72 -28.63
C ILE A 198 -0.83 1.70 -28.98
N THR A 199 -1.65 1.12 -28.10
CA THR A 199 -3.11 1.24 -28.16
C THR A 199 -3.53 2.44 -27.32
N LEU A 200 -4.29 3.35 -27.93
CA LEU A 200 -4.70 4.62 -27.34
C LEU A 200 -6.22 4.60 -27.15
N GLU A 201 -6.71 4.97 -25.96
CA GLU A 201 -8.13 5.08 -25.65
C GLU A 201 -8.46 6.43 -25.03
N ASP A 202 -9.65 6.94 -25.36
CA ASP A 202 -10.20 8.19 -24.84
C ASP A 202 -11.67 7.99 -24.49
N SER A 203 -12.00 8.11 -23.21
CA SER A 203 -13.33 7.76 -22.71
C SER A 203 -14.45 8.72 -23.15
N TYR A 204 -14.11 9.95 -23.54
CA TYR A 204 -15.08 10.95 -24.01
C TYR A 204 -15.28 10.89 -25.53
N GLY A 205 -14.21 10.56 -26.25
CA GLY A 205 -14.19 10.26 -27.67
C GLY A 205 -13.78 11.41 -28.56
N ASP A 206 -13.10 12.43 -28.04
CA ASP A 206 -12.57 13.55 -28.83
C ASP A 206 -11.04 13.62 -28.92
N GLY A 207 -10.36 12.61 -28.37
CA GLY A 207 -8.91 12.43 -28.40
C GLY A 207 -8.23 13.08 -27.21
N TRP A 208 -6.92 12.89 -27.08
CA TRP A 208 -6.19 13.15 -25.83
C TRP A 208 -5.92 14.62 -25.50
N ASN A 209 -6.51 15.57 -26.24
CA ASN A 209 -6.56 16.98 -25.83
C ASN A 209 -5.18 17.58 -25.46
N GLY A 210 -4.13 17.18 -26.18
CA GLY A 210 -2.76 17.66 -25.99
C GLY A 210 -1.84 16.75 -25.16
N ALA A 211 -2.36 15.65 -24.59
CA ALA A 211 -1.52 14.64 -23.96
C ALA A 211 -0.82 13.75 -25.01
N SER A 212 0.33 13.19 -24.65
CA SER A 212 1.12 12.33 -25.54
C SER A 212 1.95 11.28 -24.79
N ILE A 213 2.35 10.25 -25.53
CA ILE A 213 3.47 9.37 -25.20
C ILE A 213 4.69 9.88 -25.97
N ASP A 214 5.68 10.37 -25.25
CA ASP A 214 6.93 10.87 -25.79
C ASP A 214 7.99 9.77 -25.71
N VAL A 215 8.47 9.34 -26.87
CA VAL A 215 9.48 8.30 -27.02
C VAL A 215 10.80 8.94 -27.44
N VAL A 216 11.85 8.73 -26.67
CA VAL A 216 13.22 9.14 -27.02
C VAL A 216 14.07 7.92 -27.29
N ILE A 217 14.65 7.85 -28.49
CA ILE A 217 15.55 6.78 -28.92
C ILE A 217 16.87 7.43 -29.34
N ASP A 218 17.96 7.12 -28.64
CA ASP A 218 19.30 7.69 -28.85
C ASP A 218 19.27 9.22 -29.02
N GLY A 219 18.51 9.90 -28.16
CA GLY A 219 18.34 11.36 -28.14
C GLY A 219 17.38 11.95 -29.17
N VAL A 220 16.70 11.13 -29.98
CA VAL A 220 15.66 11.57 -30.92
C VAL A 220 14.28 11.35 -30.32
N GLU A 221 13.56 12.43 -30.07
CA GLU A 221 12.21 12.42 -29.50
C GLU A 221 11.13 12.35 -30.60
N THR A 222 10.12 11.50 -30.38
CA THR A 222 8.89 11.43 -31.17
C THR A 222 7.68 11.29 -30.25
N SER A 223 6.67 12.13 -30.44
CA SER A 223 5.45 12.13 -29.64
C SER A 223 4.30 11.44 -30.37
N TYR A 224 3.60 10.57 -29.66
CA TYR A 224 2.42 9.83 -30.12
C TYR A 224 1.20 10.26 -29.33
N THR A 225 0.06 10.47 -29.99
CA THR A 225 -1.17 10.97 -29.36
C THR A 225 -2.40 10.53 -30.14
N LEU A 226 -3.56 10.52 -29.49
CA LEU A 226 -4.83 10.35 -30.16
C LEU A 226 -5.40 11.71 -30.56
N ALA A 227 -5.24 12.10 -31.82
CA ALA A 227 -5.66 13.42 -32.29
C ALA A 227 -7.20 13.64 -32.29
N SER A 228 -7.98 12.56 -32.39
CA SER A 228 -9.45 12.60 -32.32
C SER A 228 -10.04 11.19 -32.17
N GLY A 229 -11.25 11.09 -31.61
CA GLY A 229 -11.98 9.82 -31.49
C GLY A 229 -11.77 9.15 -30.14
N ALA A 230 -12.39 7.99 -29.95
CA ALA A 230 -12.34 7.24 -28.68
C ALA A 230 -11.24 6.18 -28.62
N ALA A 231 -10.63 5.84 -29.75
CA ALA A 231 -9.57 4.84 -29.81
C ALA A 231 -8.67 5.06 -31.02
N GLY A 232 -7.41 4.63 -30.92
CA GLY A 232 -6.44 4.63 -32.00
C GLY A 232 -5.29 3.67 -31.72
N THR A 233 -4.40 3.52 -32.71
CA THR A 233 -3.20 2.71 -32.60
C THR A 233 -2.06 3.42 -33.28
N GLU A 234 -0.91 3.46 -32.62
CA GLU A 234 0.34 3.99 -33.16
C GLU A 234 1.44 2.93 -33.01
N THR A 235 2.50 3.02 -33.82
CA THR A 235 3.65 2.14 -33.69
C THR A 235 4.95 2.92 -33.75
N PHE A 236 5.98 2.36 -33.09
CA PHE A 236 7.35 2.86 -33.18
C PHE A 236 8.33 1.69 -33.20
N THR A 237 9.50 1.92 -33.78
CA THR A 237 10.54 0.88 -33.87
C THR A 237 11.75 1.31 -33.05
N VAL A 238 12.19 0.44 -32.15
CA VAL A 238 13.49 0.54 -31.48
C VAL A 238 14.52 -0.22 -32.31
N PRO A 239 15.49 0.45 -32.95
CA PRO A 239 16.50 -0.22 -33.77
C PRO A 239 17.41 -1.14 -32.96
N GLU A 240 17.96 -2.18 -33.60
CA GLU A 240 19.03 -2.97 -33.01
C GLU A 240 20.24 -2.08 -32.67
N GLY A 241 20.81 -2.30 -31.48
CA GLY A 241 21.97 -1.54 -31.00
C GLY A 241 21.64 -0.17 -30.41
N THR A 242 20.35 0.15 -30.22
CA THR A 242 19.92 1.32 -29.44
C THR A 242 20.56 1.29 -28.06
N THR A 243 21.11 2.44 -27.64
CA THR A 243 21.80 2.58 -26.34
C THR A 243 20.97 3.32 -25.31
N GLU A 244 20.07 4.18 -25.77
CA GLU A 244 19.15 4.95 -24.93
C GLU A 244 17.73 4.82 -25.48
N PHE A 245 16.81 4.41 -24.60
CA PHE A 245 15.39 4.36 -24.89
C PHE A 245 14.64 4.81 -23.63
N THR A 246 13.86 5.88 -23.76
CA THR A 246 12.96 6.33 -22.70
C THR A 246 11.58 6.58 -23.25
N LEU A 247 10.57 6.27 -22.45
CA LEU A 247 9.18 6.54 -22.73
C LEU A 247 8.61 7.39 -21.60
N ALA A 248 7.91 8.47 -21.92
CA ALA A 248 7.27 9.32 -20.92
C ALA A 248 5.85 9.68 -21.32
N PHE A 249 4.94 9.74 -20.36
CA PHE A 249 3.62 10.33 -20.57
C PHE A 249 3.70 11.84 -20.27
N SER A 250 3.24 12.63 -21.24
CA SER A 250 3.10 14.08 -21.13
C SER A 250 1.62 14.43 -21.00
N SER A 251 1.30 15.15 -19.92
CA SER A 251 -0.05 15.57 -19.55
C SER A 251 -0.65 16.56 -20.57
N GLY A 252 -1.95 16.43 -20.81
CA GLY A 252 -2.77 17.36 -21.57
C GLY A 252 -3.94 17.91 -20.76
N ASP A 253 -4.98 18.38 -21.45
CA ASP A 253 -6.26 18.61 -20.80
C ASP A 253 -7.01 17.27 -20.66
N TRP A 254 -7.72 17.08 -19.55
CA TRP A 254 -8.58 15.90 -19.30
C TRP A 254 -7.88 14.53 -19.27
N ASP A 255 -6.66 14.44 -18.70
CA ASP A 255 -5.95 13.16 -18.51
C ASP A 255 -6.81 12.04 -17.88
N SER A 256 -7.86 12.39 -17.13
CA SER A 256 -8.86 11.43 -16.61
C SER A 256 -9.60 10.63 -17.66
N GLU A 257 -9.50 11.00 -18.93
CA GLU A 257 -10.13 10.31 -20.06
C GLU A 257 -9.15 9.40 -20.80
N VAL A 258 -7.85 9.52 -20.52
CA VAL A 258 -6.76 8.90 -21.26
C VAL A 258 -6.38 7.55 -20.66
N THR A 259 -6.40 6.51 -21.49
CA THR A 259 -5.84 5.19 -21.17
C THR A 259 -4.97 4.73 -22.35
N TYR A 260 -3.87 4.04 -22.07
CA TYR A 260 -3.06 3.44 -23.11
C TYR A 260 -2.41 2.13 -22.69
N GLU A 261 -2.11 1.32 -23.70
CA GLU A 261 -1.38 0.06 -23.57
C GLU A 261 -0.22 0.05 -24.55
N ILE A 262 0.91 -0.52 -24.13
CA ILE A 262 2.09 -0.70 -24.97
C ILE A 262 2.40 -2.18 -25.03
N GLU A 263 2.36 -2.74 -26.23
CA GLU A 263 2.82 -4.08 -26.54
C GLU A 263 4.29 -4.03 -26.98
N ALA A 264 5.12 -4.89 -26.39
CA ALA A 264 6.53 -5.03 -26.77
C ALA A 264 6.70 -5.85 -28.06
N PRO A 265 7.89 -5.81 -28.70
CA PRO A 265 8.20 -6.64 -29.85
C PRO A 265 8.09 -8.15 -29.61
N THR A 266 8.07 -8.55 -28.34
CA THR A 266 7.91 -9.91 -27.83
C THR A 266 6.44 -10.35 -27.73
N GLU A 267 5.51 -9.50 -28.18
CA GLU A 267 4.04 -9.70 -28.16
C GLU A 267 3.43 -9.75 -26.75
N GLU A 268 4.18 -9.34 -25.72
CA GLU A 268 3.67 -9.19 -24.36
C GLU A 268 3.25 -7.74 -24.06
N LEU A 269 2.27 -7.58 -23.17
CA LEU A 269 1.87 -6.27 -22.67
C LEU A 269 2.96 -5.70 -21.76
N ALA A 270 3.71 -4.72 -22.27
CA ALA A 270 4.83 -4.09 -21.59
C ALA A 270 4.38 -3.06 -20.56
N LEU A 271 3.28 -2.36 -20.82
CA LEU A 271 2.74 -1.32 -19.96
C LEU A 271 1.26 -1.10 -20.24
N SER A 272 0.48 -0.81 -19.20
CA SER A 272 -0.89 -0.31 -19.27
C SER A 272 -1.04 0.75 -18.20
N ASP A 273 -1.55 1.93 -18.56
CA ASP A 273 -1.78 3.03 -17.63
C ASP A 273 -3.02 3.85 -18.01
N GLY A 274 -3.66 4.46 -17.01
CA GLY A 274 -4.92 5.19 -17.12
C GLY A 274 -6.13 4.47 -16.50
N PRO A 275 -7.28 5.17 -16.33
CA PRO A 275 -7.48 6.59 -16.61
C PRO A 275 -6.68 7.50 -15.66
N SER A 276 -6.24 8.67 -16.13
CA SER A 276 -5.28 9.57 -15.45
C SER A 276 -3.86 9.01 -15.36
N PRO A 277 -3.16 8.79 -16.49
CA PRO A 277 -1.84 8.22 -16.47
C PRO A 277 -0.83 9.04 -15.66
N THR A 278 0.18 8.38 -15.11
CA THR A 278 1.20 9.04 -14.30
C THR A 278 2.10 9.88 -15.20
N VAL A 279 2.21 11.17 -14.93
CA VAL A 279 3.08 12.08 -15.72
C VAL A 279 4.56 11.76 -15.49
N GLY A 280 5.32 11.71 -16.58
CA GLY A 280 6.77 11.47 -16.56
C GLY A 280 7.18 10.12 -17.14
N ILE A 281 8.41 9.72 -16.84
CA ILE A 281 9.02 8.49 -17.39
C ILE A 281 8.26 7.26 -16.90
N GLN A 282 7.99 6.37 -17.85
CA GLN A 282 7.36 5.09 -17.63
C GLN A 282 8.39 3.97 -17.71
N THR A 283 8.19 2.93 -16.92
CA THR A 283 9.04 1.73 -16.93
C THR A 283 8.28 0.60 -17.63
N LEU A 284 8.90 -0.02 -18.63
CA LEU A 284 8.33 -1.14 -19.35
C LEU A 284 8.64 -2.46 -18.63
N ASN A 285 7.67 -3.37 -18.63
CA ASN A 285 7.75 -4.71 -18.08
C ASN A 285 7.84 -5.74 -19.21
N ILE A 286 9.04 -6.16 -19.62
CA ILE A 286 9.26 -7.01 -20.81
C ILE A 286 10.12 -8.21 -20.42
N CYS A 287 9.54 -9.41 -20.35
CA CYS A 287 10.23 -10.63 -19.96
C CYS A 287 10.84 -11.40 -21.14
N GLY A 288 10.28 -11.26 -22.35
CA GLY A 288 10.67 -12.03 -23.53
C GLY A 288 11.90 -11.53 -24.31
N GLY A 289 12.68 -10.60 -23.75
CA GLY A 289 13.74 -9.84 -24.43
C GLY A 289 15.11 -10.50 -24.50
#